data_AF-A0A8D8LXD2-F1
#
_entry.id   AF-A0A8D8LXD2-F1
#
_cell.length_a   1.000
_cell.length_b   1.000
_cell.length_c   1.000
_cell.angle_alpha   90.00
_cell.angle_beta   90.00
_cell.angle_gamma   90.00
#
_symmetry.space_group_name_H-M   'P 1'
#
loop_
_entity.id
_entity.type
_entity.pdbx_description
1 polymer ?
#
loop_
_entity_poly.entity_id
_entity_poly.type
_entity_poly.pdbx_seq_one_letter_code
_entity_poly.pdbx_strand_id
1 'polypeptide(L)'
;MYSRYAQMNEMIKRALQSINISSQLEPPGLMREDGKRPDGVTNIAWERGRALVWDATCSDSLARTNRNESEGPGFSSENAARKKHLKYIRIKDNYCFLAFSVETLGPWASESI
;
A
#
# COMPACT_ATOMS: atom_id res chain seq x y z
N MET A 1 5.40 -13.05 11.71
CA MET A 1 4.56 -12.39 10.68
C MET A 1 3.94 -11.16 11.32
N TYR A 2 4.23 -9.95 10.82
CA TYR A 2 3.82 -8.70 11.48
C TYR A 2 2.29 -8.55 11.42
N SER A 3 1.62 -8.76 12.56
CA SER A 3 0.15 -8.73 12.70
C SER A 3 -0.51 -7.50 12.05
N ARG A 4 0.15 -6.34 12.07
CA ARG A 4 -0.33 -5.08 11.47
C ARG A 4 -0.46 -5.14 9.94
N TYR A 5 0.50 -5.77 9.25
CA TYR A 5 0.52 -5.85 7.80
C TYR A 5 -0.60 -6.75 7.27
N ALA A 6 -0.83 -7.90 7.92
CA ALA A 6 -1.95 -8.77 7.57
C ALA A 6 -3.31 -8.10 7.83
N GLN A 7 -3.45 -7.39 8.95
CA GLN A 7 -4.66 -6.63 9.27
C GLN A 7 -4.94 -5.52 8.24
N MET A 8 -3.92 -4.79 7.80
CA MET A 8 -4.08 -3.77 6.76
C MET A 8 -4.60 -4.36 5.44
N ASN A 9 -4.00 -5.46 4.97
CA ASN A 9 -4.42 -6.10 3.74
C ASN A 9 -5.85 -6.66 3.83
N GLU A 10 -6.23 -7.21 4.98
CA GLU A 10 -7.61 -7.63 5.23
C GLU A 10 -8.58 -6.44 5.29
N MET A 11 -8.20 -5.30 5.86
CA MET A 11 -9.03 -4.09 5.84
C MET A 11 -9.24 -3.57 4.42
N ILE A 12 -8.19 -3.51 3.59
CA ILE A 12 -8.29 -3.09 2.18
C ILE A 12 -9.22 -4.05 1.42
N LYS A 13 -9.04 -5.36 1.61
CA LYS A 13 -9.89 -6.38 0.98
C LYS A 13 -11.35 -6.22 1.38
N ARG A 14 -11.65 -6.03 2.68
CA ARG A 14 -13.01 -5.81 3.18
C ARG A 14 -13.63 -4.52 2.64
N ALA A 15 -12.85 -3.44 2.53
CA ALA A 15 -13.30 -2.19 1.95
C ALA A 15 -13.63 -2.32 0.46
N LEU A 16 -12.88 -3.12 -0.29
CA LEU A 16 -13.22 -3.45 -1.68
C LEU A 16 -14.48 -4.32 -1.77
N GLN A 17 -14.61 -5.31 -0.87
CA GLN A 17 -15.78 -6.17 -0.82
C GLN A 17 -17.07 -5.41 -0.47
N SER A 18 -17.01 -4.38 0.38
CA SER A 18 -18.20 -3.59 0.75
C SER A 18 -18.79 -2.81 -0.43
N ILE A 19 -17.99 -2.55 -1.46
CA ILE A 19 -18.41 -1.95 -2.73
C ILE A 19 -18.54 -2.99 -3.87
N ASN A 20 -18.70 -4.27 -3.52
CA ASN A 20 -18.84 -5.40 -4.45
C ASN A 20 -17.66 -5.59 -5.42
N ILE A 21 -16.47 -5.10 -5.06
CA ILE A 21 -15.25 -5.31 -5.84
C ILE A 21 -14.54 -6.55 -5.31
N SER A 22 -14.58 -7.62 -6.12
CA SER A 22 -13.81 -8.83 -5.84
C SER A 22 -12.32 -8.56 -5.97
N SER A 23 -11.54 -9.03 -4.99
CA SER A 23 -10.10 -8.89 -4.97
C SER A 23 -9.40 -10.14 -4.43
N GLN A 24 -8.17 -10.34 -4.88
CA GLN A 24 -7.31 -11.44 -4.50
C GLN A 24 -6.07 -10.91 -3.77
N LEU A 25 -5.74 -11.54 -2.64
CA LEU A 25 -4.49 -11.29 -1.93
C LEU A 25 -3.36 -12.16 -2.50
N GLU A 26 -2.15 -11.62 -2.43
CA GLU A 26 -0.90 -12.19 -2.92
C GLU A 26 -0.99 -12.84 -4.32
N PRO A 27 -1.45 -12.11 -5.34
CA PRO A 27 -1.65 -12.62 -6.68
C PRO A 27 -0.38 -13.26 -7.29
N PRO A 28 -0.47 -14.47 -7.85
CA PRO A 28 0.66 -15.11 -8.50
C PRO A 28 0.92 -14.49 -9.88
N GLY A 29 2.19 -14.20 -10.17
CA GLY A 29 2.65 -13.97 -11.54
C GLY A 29 2.15 -12.70 -12.23
N LEU A 30 1.76 -11.65 -11.47
CA LEU A 30 1.38 -10.35 -12.04
C LEU A 30 2.46 -9.77 -12.96
N MET A 31 3.73 -9.88 -12.55
CA MET A 31 4.88 -9.58 -13.41
C MET A 31 5.87 -10.72 -13.33
N ARG A 32 6.04 -11.43 -14.46
CA ARG A 32 6.90 -12.63 -14.55
C ARG A 32 8.39 -12.29 -14.59
N GLU A 33 8.73 -11.11 -15.07
CA GLU A 33 10.12 -10.75 -15.38
C GLU A 33 10.91 -10.29 -14.16
N ASP A 34 10.27 -9.71 -13.14
CA ASP A 34 10.96 -9.11 -11.99
C ASP A 34 10.69 -9.82 -10.66
N GLY A 35 9.88 -10.89 -10.66
CA GLY A 35 9.55 -11.68 -9.48
C GLY A 35 8.84 -10.90 -8.38
N LYS A 36 8.39 -9.67 -8.66
CA LYS A 36 7.77 -8.82 -7.65
C LYS A 36 6.34 -9.28 -7.40
N ARG A 37 6.00 -9.39 -6.12
CA ARG A 37 4.68 -9.79 -5.68
C ARG A 37 4.05 -8.65 -4.87
N PRO A 38 3.08 -7.91 -5.45
CA PRO A 38 2.27 -6.97 -4.69
C PRO A 38 1.29 -7.74 -3.79
N ASP A 39 0.69 -7.02 -2.86
CA ASP A 39 -0.12 -7.60 -1.79
C ASP A 39 -1.50 -8.02 -2.26
N GLY A 40 -2.04 -7.34 -3.26
CA GLY A 40 -3.33 -7.69 -3.81
C GLY A 40 -3.65 -7.06 -5.16
N VAL A 41 -4.71 -7.59 -5.77
CA VAL A 41 -5.24 -7.12 -7.06
C VAL A 41 -6.76 -7.24 -7.08
N THR A 42 -7.45 -6.34 -7.77
CA THR A 42 -8.88 -6.49 -8.06
C THR A 42 -9.10 -7.44 -9.23
N ASN A 43 -10.09 -8.32 -9.12
CA ASN A 43 -10.46 -9.25 -10.19
C ASN A 43 -11.29 -8.58 -11.30
N ILE A 44 -11.77 -7.36 -11.05
CA ILE A 44 -12.47 -6.52 -12.01
C ILE A 44 -11.71 -5.22 -12.26
N ALA A 45 -12.06 -4.53 -13.35
CA ALA A 45 -11.49 -3.22 -13.66
C ALA A 45 -11.83 -2.19 -12.59
N TRP A 46 -10.82 -1.43 -12.17
CA TRP A 46 -10.94 -0.30 -11.25
C TRP A 46 -11.11 1.01 -12.02
N GLU A 47 -10.23 1.26 -12.98
CA GLU A 47 -10.26 2.49 -13.78
C GLU A 47 -9.76 2.20 -15.20
N ARG A 48 -10.46 2.73 -16.22
CA ARG A 48 -10.06 2.61 -17.65
C ARG A 48 -9.80 1.17 -18.10
N GLY A 49 -10.58 0.22 -17.58
CA GLY A 49 -10.42 -1.21 -17.89
C GLY A 49 -9.24 -1.90 -17.20
N ARG A 50 -8.47 -1.20 -16.36
CA ARG A 50 -7.31 -1.75 -15.65
C ARG A 50 -7.68 -2.13 -14.22
N ALA A 51 -7.19 -3.28 -13.77
CA ALA A 51 -7.33 -3.70 -12.38
C ALA A 51 -6.48 -2.82 -11.45
N LEU A 52 -6.96 -2.62 -10.22
CA LEU A 52 -6.20 -2.02 -9.14
C LEU A 52 -5.25 -3.06 -8.57
N VAL A 53 -3.98 -2.73 -8.49
CA VAL A 53 -2.95 -3.49 -7.79
C VAL A 53 -2.46 -2.64 -6.62
N TRP A 54 -2.27 -3.25 -5.46
CA TRP A 54 -1.76 -2.51 -4.32
C TRP A 54 -0.69 -3.26 -3.54
N ASP A 55 0.07 -2.49 -2.79
CA ASP A 55 1.08 -2.98 -1.86
C ASP A 55 1.03 -2.10 -0.61
N ALA A 56 0.81 -2.72 0.54
CA ALA A 56 0.63 -2.06 1.82
C ALA A 56 1.96 -1.99 2.57
N THR A 57 2.20 -0.87 3.23
CA THR A 57 3.38 -0.68 4.05
C THR A 57 3.05 0.19 5.25
N CYS A 58 3.66 -0.13 6.39
CA CYS A 58 3.56 0.71 7.57
C CYS A 58 4.96 1.20 7.93
N SER A 59 5.19 2.50 7.80
CA SER A 59 6.46 3.16 8.10
C SER A 59 6.55 3.47 9.59
N ASP A 60 7.67 3.11 10.20
CA ASP A 60 8.01 3.52 11.56
C ASP A 60 8.73 4.87 11.52
N SER A 61 8.03 5.95 11.85
CA SER A 61 8.59 7.31 11.86
C SER A 61 9.74 7.46 12.87
N LEU A 62 9.85 6.59 13.88
CA LEU A 62 10.93 6.64 14.88
C LEU A 62 12.15 5.81 14.49
N ALA A 63 12.05 4.99 13.44
CA ALA A 63 13.16 4.17 12.98
C ALA A 63 14.37 5.05 12.64
N ARG A 64 15.59 4.65 13.03
CA ARG A 64 16.81 5.42 12.78
C ARG A 64 17.03 5.76 11.31
N THR A 65 16.59 4.88 10.40
CA THR A 65 16.64 5.10 8.94
C THR A 65 15.69 6.19 8.46
N ASN A 66 14.64 6.47 9.23
CA ASN A 66 13.63 7.47 8.98
C ASN A 66 13.86 8.71 9.87
N ARG A 67 14.90 8.75 10.69
CA ARG A 67 15.16 9.85 11.63
C ARG A 67 15.57 11.16 10.95
N ASN A 68 16.07 11.10 9.72
CA ASN A 68 16.34 12.30 8.91
C ASN A 68 15.07 12.82 8.21
N GLU A 69 13.94 12.11 8.33
CA GLU A 69 12.64 12.45 7.76
C GLU A 69 11.87 13.44 8.68
N SER A 70 12.58 14.42 9.24
CA SER A 70 12.14 15.37 10.26
C SER A 70 11.21 16.48 9.72
N GLU A 71 10.40 16.21 8.69
CA GLU A 71 9.57 17.23 8.00
C GLU A 71 8.10 17.19 8.40
N GLY A 72 7.77 16.54 9.52
CA GLY A 72 6.42 16.54 10.10
C GLY A 72 5.61 15.27 9.83
N PRO A 73 4.36 15.22 10.34
CA PRO A 73 3.51 14.04 10.22
C PRO A 73 3.28 13.61 8.77
N GLY A 74 3.42 12.31 8.46
CA GLY A 74 3.10 11.74 7.15
C GLY A 74 4.28 11.62 6.17
N PHE A 75 5.42 12.26 6.44
CA PHE A 75 6.56 12.25 5.52
C PHE A 75 7.16 10.85 5.30
N SER A 76 7.32 10.06 6.37
CA SER A 76 7.83 8.69 6.29
C SER A 76 6.88 7.76 5.54
N SER A 77 5.58 8.03 5.66
CA SER A 77 4.56 7.36 4.84
C SER A 77 4.73 7.71 3.36
N GLU A 78 4.84 8.99 3.04
CA GLU A 78 4.96 9.46 1.66
C GLU A 78 6.23 8.92 0.99
N ASN A 79 7.36 8.93 1.70
CA ASN A 79 8.59 8.36 1.21
C ASN A 79 8.50 6.85 0.97
N ALA A 80 7.81 6.11 1.83
CA ALA A 80 7.56 4.69 1.60
C ALA A 80 6.65 4.45 0.39
N ALA A 81 5.59 5.25 0.23
CA ALA A 81 4.74 5.19 -0.95
C ALA A 81 5.53 5.47 -2.24
N ARG A 82 6.39 6.49 -2.24
CA ARG A 82 7.29 6.82 -3.36
C ARG A 82 8.22 5.66 -3.69
N LYS A 83 8.83 5.04 -2.67
CA LYS A 83 9.67 3.83 -2.85
C LYS A 83 8.88 2.68 -3.49
N LYS A 84 7.61 2.46 -3.10
CA LYS A 84 6.75 1.44 -3.74
C LYS A 84 6.42 1.79 -5.19
N HIS A 85 6.12 3.05 -5.49
CA HIS A 85 5.90 3.48 -6.86
C HIS A 85 7.11 3.28 -7.77
N LEU A 86 8.33 3.48 -7.25
CA LEU A 86 9.57 3.16 -7.97
C LEU A 86 9.76 1.65 -8.11
N LYS A 87 9.50 0.88 -7.05
CA LYS A 87 9.57 -0.59 -7.06
C LYS A 87 8.68 -1.19 -8.15
N TYR A 88 7.45 -0.68 -8.29
CA TYR A 88 6.45 -1.22 -9.22
C TYR A 88 6.24 -0.36 -10.46
N ILE A 89 7.26 0.37 -10.92
CA ILE A 89 7.10 1.32 -12.04
C ILE A 89 6.53 0.66 -13.30
N ARG A 90 6.99 -0.56 -13.63
CA ARG A 90 6.53 -1.33 -14.81
C ARG A 90 5.10 -1.85 -14.68
N ILE A 91 4.55 -1.99 -13.47
CA ILE A 91 3.18 -2.51 -13.30
C ILE A 91 2.16 -1.46 -13.74
N LYS A 92 2.54 -0.17 -13.68
CA LYS A 92 1.68 0.97 -14.00
C LYS A 92 1.31 1.05 -15.47
N ASP A 93 2.05 0.34 -16.34
CA ASP A 93 1.75 0.25 -17.77
C ASP A 93 0.40 -0.44 -17.98
N ASN A 94 0.16 -1.54 -17.26
CA ASN A 94 -1.01 -2.40 -17.45
C ASN A 94 -2.02 -2.34 -16.29
N TYR A 95 -1.64 -1.81 -15.13
CA TYR A 95 -2.46 -1.79 -13.92
C TYR A 95 -2.54 -0.39 -13.30
N CYS A 96 -3.62 -0.13 -12.57
CA CYS A 96 -3.67 1.02 -11.66
C CYS A 96 -2.97 0.64 -10.37
N PHE A 97 -1.81 1.23 -10.06
CA PHE A 97 -1.04 0.88 -8.88
C PHE A 97 -1.23 1.88 -7.74
N LEU A 98 -1.58 1.39 -6.55
CA LEU A 98 -1.75 2.18 -5.33
C LEU A 98 -0.82 1.68 -4.21
N ALA A 99 0.00 2.58 -3.65
CA ALA A 99 0.81 2.28 -2.47
C ALA A 99 0.05 2.70 -1.21
N PHE A 100 -0.47 1.73 -0.45
CA PHE A 100 -1.11 2.00 0.84
C PHE A 100 -0.03 2.15 1.92
N SER A 101 0.43 3.37 2.11
CA SER A 101 1.39 3.67 3.16
C SER A 101 0.71 4.35 4.34
N VAL A 102 1.01 3.87 5.56
CA VAL A 102 0.57 4.48 6.82
C VAL A 102 1.75 4.65 7.76
N GLU A 103 1.73 5.71 8.56
CA GLU A 103 2.72 5.91 9.62
C GLU A 103 2.27 5.31 10.94
N THR A 104 3.25 4.78 11.68
CA THR A 104 2.98 4.07 12.95
C THR A 104 2.53 5.01 14.07
N LEU A 105 2.89 6.30 13.99
CA LEU A 105 2.61 7.28 15.05
C LEU A 105 1.48 8.26 14.76
N GLY A 106 0.96 8.30 13.52
CA GLY A 106 -0.06 9.23 13.01
C GLY A 106 -0.65 10.14 14.09
N PRO A 107 0.01 11.27 14.42
CA PRO A 107 -0.29 11.97 15.66
C PRO A 107 -1.72 12.54 15.62
N TRP A 108 -2.42 12.38 16.75
CA TRP A 108 -3.72 13.00 17.00
C TRP A 108 -3.52 14.35 17.68
N ALA A 109 -4.43 15.30 17.43
CA ALA A 109 -4.40 16.59 18.09
C ALA A 109 -4.61 16.42 19.60
N SER A 110 -4.07 17.34 20.41
CA SER A 110 -4.30 17.36 21.87
C SER A 110 -5.77 17.52 22.26
N GLU A 111 -6.62 17.93 21.32
CA GLU A 111 -8.06 18.11 21.43
C GLU A 111 -8.86 16.94 20.83
N SER A 112 -8.19 15.85 20.45
CA SER A 112 -8.85 14.62 19.97
C SER A 112 -8.81 13.48 21.01
N ILE A 113 -8.63 13.87 22.29
CA ILE A 113 -9.49 13.47 23.41
C ILE A 113 -10.64 14.48 23.47
#